data_AF-A0A6V2A5T7-F1
#
_entry.id   AF-A0A6V2A5T7-F1
#
_cell.length_a   1.000
_cell.length_b   1.000
_cell.length_c   1.000
_cell.angle_alpha   90.00
_cell.angle_beta   90.00
_cell.angle_gamma   90.00
#
_symmetry.space_group_name_H-M   'P 1'
#
loop_
_entity.id
_entity.type
_entity.pdbx_description
1 polymer ?
#
loop_
_entity_poly.entity_id
_entity_poly.type
_entity_poly.pdbx_seq_one_letter_code
_entity_poly.pdbx_strand_id
1 'polypeptide(L)'
;MLCFPVLLSYTQIYTSFPFYKMPTPYFPNTHPNATFVLMSFSKHSTIEKKHTQNKRKHISDQAKPFVRTVLPIACGASHTAWQIAISEVQRQAIYADPKWNNGNPSPDDPPLAGLSVARQIGMVSYRTSMGYEKKFGRKVRNAATDDDAPPPSYGSQAPWEVKSYLIYQGTKFLSRFDPVTYIKLTEQMDTHDVGRNRGGKEKALRNVHIPALVLGIDSDVLYPLHEQKELVSLFPNAELKVIHSEAGHDGFLLEQDQVASYITGFLEAHD
;
A
#
# COMPACT_ATOMS: atom_id res chain seq x y z
N MET A 1 -1.72 -10.13 -2.15
CA MET A 1 -0.78 -9.00 -2.21
C MET A 1 -1.47 -7.89 -1.46
N LEU A 2 -0.91 -7.51 -0.31
CA LEU A 2 -1.38 -6.37 0.46
C LEU A 2 -0.68 -5.14 -0.09
N CYS A 3 -1.44 -4.08 -0.36
CA CYS A 3 -0.84 -2.83 -0.80
C CYS A 3 -0.39 -2.05 0.43
N PHE A 4 0.92 -1.97 0.63
CA PHE A 4 1.51 -1.20 1.70
C PHE A 4 2.04 0.12 1.13
N PRO A 5 1.61 1.30 1.64
CA PRO A 5 2.41 2.50 1.48
C PRO A 5 3.71 2.28 2.26
N VAL A 6 4.78 1.95 1.54
CA VAL A 6 6.01 1.51 2.18
C VAL A 6 6.86 2.71 2.62
N LEU A 7 6.57 3.22 3.81
CA LEU A 7 7.47 4.09 4.60
C LEU A 7 7.51 3.56 6.04
N LEU A 8 8.32 2.53 6.28
CA LEU A 8 8.53 1.99 7.63
C LEU A 8 9.36 2.97 8.47
N SER A 9 8.74 3.51 9.53
CA SER A 9 9.46 4.13 10.64
C SER A 9 9.98 3.03 11.58
N TYR A 10 11.30 2.93 11.73
CA TYR A 10 11.93 2.02 12.68
C TYR A 10 11.81 2.61 14.10
N THR A 11 10.98 2.01 14.97
CA THR A 11 11.09 2.19 16.42
C THR A 11 10.71 0.91 17.15
N GLN A 12 11.73 0.24 17.69
CA GLN A 12 11.73 -0.80 18.74
C GLN A 12 10.68 -1.93 18.67
N ILE A 13 11.06 -3.04 18.06
CA ILE A 13 10.63 -4.38 18.49
C ILE A 13 11.89 -5.12 18.97
N TYR A 14 12.19 -5.01 20.26
CA TYR A 14 13.03 -5.99 20.94
C TYR A 14 12.07 -7.02 21.57
N THR A 15 11.95 -8.19 20.93
CA THR A 15 11.76 -9.51 21.57
C THR A 15 11.69 -10.59 20.49
N SER A 16 12.83 -11.26 20.30
CA SER A 16 13.02 -12.70 20.05
C SER A 16 11.94 -13.48 19.28
N PHE A 17 11.98 -13.50 17.94
CA PHE A 17 11.46 -14.60 17.12
C PHE A 17 12.36 -14.80 15.88
N PRO A 18 12.59 -16.05 15.42
CA PRO A 18 13.57 -16.32 14.36
C PRO A 18 13.08 -15.82 13.00
N PHE A 19 13.97 -15.12 12.29
CA PHE A 19 13.77 -14.60 10.94
C PHE A 19 13.41 -15.74 9.95
N TYR A 20 12.17 -15.72 9.45
CA TYR A 20 11.82 -16.48 8.24
C TYR A 20 12.18 -15.65 7.02
N LYS A 21 13.13 -16.15 6.22
CA LYS A 21 13.65 -15.49 5.01
C LYS A 21 12.58 -15.62 3.91
N MET A 22 11.87 -14.53 3.59
CA MET A 22 11.00 -14.51 2.41
C MET A 22 11.85 -14.46 1.13
N PRO A 23 11.50 -15.21 0.07
CA PRO A 23 12.18 -15.09 -1.22
C PRO A 23 11.86 -13.74 -1.86
N THR A 24 12.91 -13.06 -2.34
CA THR A 24 12.82 -11.85 -3.16
C THR A 24 12.15 -12.16 -4.51
N PRO A 25 11.15 -11.39 -4.96
CA PRO A 25 10.63 -11.51 -6.32
C PRO A 25 11.72 -11.12 -7.33
N TYR A 26 11.89 -11.97 -8.34
CA TYR A 26 12.78 -11.76 -9.48
C TYR A 26 12.12 -10.80 -10.48
N PHE A 27 12.72 -9.64 -10.70
CA PHE A 27 12.34 -8.70 -11.76
C PHE A 27 13.39 -8.79 -12.88
N PRO A 28 13.04 -9.35 -14.06
CA PRO A 28 13.95 -9.28 -15.20
C PRO A 28 13.93 -7.84 -15.74
N ASN A 29 15.11 -7.22 -15.82
CA ASN A 29 15.39 -5.85 -16.29
C ASN A 29 15.29 -4.71 -15.26
N THR A 30 16.03 -4.80 -14.15
CA THR A 30 16.34 -3.62 -13.32
C THR A 30 17.61 -2.93 -13.82
N HIS A 31 17.53 -1.64 -14.12
CA HIS A 31 18.70 -0.76 -14.25
C HIS A 31 19.60 -0.91 -13.01
N PRO A 32 20.94 -0.91 -13.15
CA PRO A 32 21.87 -1.23 -12.05
C PRO A 32 21.85 -0.24 -10.86
N ASN A 33 21.07 0.85 -10.91
CA ASN A 33 20.97 1.87 -9.87
C ASN A 33 19.60 1.97 -9.18
N ALA A 34 18.61 1.14 -9.53
CA ALA A 34 17.27 1.19 -8.92
C ALA A 34 17.27 0.56 -7.52
N THR A 35 17.71 1.32 -6.51
CA THR A 35 17.52 0.95 -5.09
C THR A 35 16.15 1.44 -4.64
N PHE A 36 15.19 0.52 -4.43
CA PHE A 36 13.93 0.84 -3.74
C PHE A 36 14.23 1.11 -2.26
N VAL A 37 14.42 2.38 -1.90
CA VAL A 37 14.66 2.80 -0.52
C VAL A 37 13.32 3.02 0.18
N LEU A 38 12.97 2.13 1.10
CA LEU A 38 12.10 2.46 2.23
C LEU A 38 12.76 3.58 3.03
N MET A 39 12.22 4.81 2.99
CA MET A 39 12.78 5.87 3.84
C MET A 39 12.38 5.65 5.30
N SER A 40 13.36 5.28 6.13
CA SER A 40 13.33 5.45 7.58
C SER A 40 14.13 6.71 7.91
N PHE A 41 13.50 7.72 8.52
CA PHE A 41 14.19 8.91 9.01
C PHE A 41 14.36 8.82 10.52
N SER A 42 15.57 8.44 10.98
CA SER A 42 15.93 8.44 12.40
C SER A 42 16.32 9.84 12.89
N LYS A 43 16.01 10.12 14.16
CA LYS A 43 16.31 11.38 14.87
C LYS A 43 17.82 11.65 14.95
N HIS A 44 18.16 12.94 14.92
CA HIS A 44 19.46 13.55 15.20
C HIS A 44 20.42 12.70 16.04
N SER A 45 21.58 12.36 15.47
CA SER A 45 22.78 12.06 16.25
C SER A 45 23.44 13.38 16.68
N THR A 46 23.46 13.62 17.98
CA THR A 46 24.28 14.66 18.60
C THR A 46 25.75 14.23 18.50
N ILE A 47 26.53 14.89 17.66
CA ILE A 47 27.99 14.72 17.61
C ILE A 47 28.62 15.69 18.62
N GLU A 48 29.30 15.14 19.63
CA GLU A 48 30.14 15.87 20.58
C GLU A 48 31.19 16.73 19.84
N LYS A 49 31.27 18.01 20.21
CA LYS A 49 32.28 18.94 19.71
C LYS A 49 33.63 18.63 20.35
N LYS A 50 34.54 17.97 19.64
CA LYS A 50 35.98 18.09 19.89
C LYS A 50 36.55 19.24 19.06
N HIS A 51 37.11 20.21 19.77
CA HIS A 51 37.75 21.40 19.21
C HIS A 51 38.99 21.01 18.40
N THR A 52 38.99 21.28 17.10
CA THR A 52 40.23 21.46 16.34
C THR A 52 39.97 22.51 15.26
N GLN A 53 40.50 23.71 15.48
CA GLN A 53 40.57 24.75 14.47
C GLN A 53 41.49 24.27 13.35
N ASN A 54 40.94 24.01 12.16
CA ASN A 54 41.76 24.00 10.95
C ASN A 54 40.98 24.52 9.74
N LYS A 55 41.44 25.68 9.27
CA LYS A 55 41.35 26.29 7.93
C LYS A 55 40.09 26.01 7.10
N ARG A 56 39.22 27.03 7.01
CA ARG A 56 38.19 27.19 5.98
C ARG A 56 38.81 27.07 4.58
N LYS A 57 38.71 25.89 3.98
CA LYS A 57 38.64 25.74 2.52
C LYS A 57 37.17 25.91 2.15
N HIS A 58 36.85 26.99 1.44
CA HIS A 58 35.59 27.12 0.72
C HIS A 58 35.54 26.02 -0.35
N ILE A 59 34.84 24.94 -0.05
CA ILE A 59 34.38 23.97 -1.03
C ILE A 59 32.86 24.04 -0.96
N SER A 60 32.24 24.55 -2.01
CA SER A 60 30.80 24.49 -2.24
C SER A 60 30.38 23.08 -2.66
N ASP A 61 30.79 22.06 -1.89
CA ASP A 61 30.27 20.71 -2.02
C ASP A 61 29.01 20.65 -1.17
N GLN A 62 27.87 21.03 -1.76
CA GLN A 62 26.62 20.49 -1.25
C GLN A 62 26.71 18.98 -1.43
N ALA A 63 27.02 18.28 -0.33
CA ALA A 63 27.04 16.84 -0.30
C ALA A 63 25.75 16.33 -0.96
N LYS A 64 25.89 15.47 -1.97
CA LYS A 64 24.75 14.90 -2.68
C LYS A 64 23.79 14.31 -1.66
N PRO A 65 22.47 14.56 -1.77
CA PRO A 65 21.51 14.03 -0.82
C PRO A 65 21.56 12.51 -0.83
N PHE A 66 21.40 11.89 0.34
CA PHE A 66 21.43 10.42 0.49
C PHE A 66 20.38 9.74 -0.39
N VAL A 67 19.19 10.35 -0.50
CA VAL A 67 18.18 9.97 -1.48
C VAL A 67 18.11 11.04 -2.55
N ARG A 68 18.17 10.64 -3.83
CA ARG A 68 18.17 11.58 -4.96
C ARG A 68 16.77 11.93 -5.45
N THR A 69 15.85 10.98 -5.42
CA THR A 69 14.48 11.13 -5.91
C THR A 69 13.52 10.28 -5.10
N VAL A 70 12.21 10.59 -5.14
CA VAL A 70 11.16 9.81 -4.47
C VAL A 70 9.98 9.57 -5.41
N LEU A 71 9.36 8.39 -5.33
CA LEU A 71 8.26 8.00 -6.19
C LEU A 71 7.06 7.49 -5.37
N PRO A 72 6.22 8.38 -4.80
CA PRO A 72 4.97 7.96 -4.15
C PRO A 72 3.97 7.45 -5.19
N ILE A 73 3.46 6.22 -5.02
CA ILE A 73 2.53 5.58 -5.95
C ILE A 73 1.25 5.22 -5.21
N ALA A 74 0.10 5.69 -5.71
CA ALA A 74 -1.23 5.37 -5.20
C ALA A 74 -1.36 5.50 -3.68
N CYS A 75 -0.79 6.59 -3.12
CA CYS A 75 -0.83 6.88 -1.69
C CYS A 75 -0.97 8.37 -1.40
N GLY A 76 -1.38 8.71 -0.17
CA GLY A 76 -1.50 10.08 0.33
C GLY A 76 -0.47 10.44 1.41
N ALA A 77 -0.55 11.67 1.90
CA ALA A 77 0.32 12.19 2.96
C ALA A 77 0.06 11.55 4.34
N SER A 78 -1.13 10.99 4.56
CA SER A 78 -1.54 10.36 5.81
C SER A 78 -2.64 9.35 5.54
N HIS A 79 -2.79 8.33 6.40
CA HIS A 79 -3.93 7.42 6.32
C HIS A 79 -5.21 8.16 6.70
N THR A 80 -6.15 8.29 5.76
CA THR A 80 -7.39 9.04 5.92
C THR A 80 -8.41 8.23 6.72
N ALA A 81 -9.44 8.91 7.23
CA ALA A 81 -10.54 8.25 7.94
C ALA A 81 -11.23 7.16 7.10
N TRP A 82 -11.31 7.34 5.77
CA TRP A 82 -11.82 6.35 4.84
C TRP A 82 -10.98 5.07 4.83
N GLN A 83 -9.66 5.22 4.74
CA GLN A 83 -8.73 4.10 4.69
C GLN A 83 -8.63 3.37 6.05
N ILE A 84 -8.66 4.13 7.16
CA ILE A 84 -8.73 3.59 8.52
C ILE A 84 -10.03 2.80 8.72
N ALA A 85 -11.18 3.32 8.28
CA ALA A 85 -12.46 2.63 8.40
C ALA A 85 -12.46 1.29 7.64
N ILE A 86 -11.94 1.27 6.41
CA ILE A 86 -11.78 0.05 5.61
C ILE A 86 -10.85 -0.96 6.29
N SER A 87 -9.74 -0.50 6.84
CA SER A 87 -8.76 -1.36 7.53
C SER A 87 -9.32 -1.91 8.84
N GLU A 88 -10.11 -1.11 9.56
CA GLU A 88 -10.74 -1.51 10.81
C GLU A 88 -11.80 -2.59 10.60
N VAL A 89 -12.69 -2.46 9.62
CA VAL A 89 -13.68 -3.51 9.35
C VAL A 89 -13.04 -4.84 8.93
N GLN A 90 -11.85 -4.79 8.31
CA GLN A 90 -11.06 -5.99 8.03
C GLN A 90 -10.53 -6.65 9.31
N ARG A 91 -9.99 -5.85 10.24
CA ARG A 91 -9.53 -6.37 11.55
C ARG A 91 -10.70 -6.89 12.39
N GLN A 92 -11.83 -6.21 12.40
CA GLN A 92 -13.05 -6.66 13.08
C GLN A 92 -13.52 -8.03 12.56
N ALA A 93 -13.39 -8.31 11.26
CA ALA A 93 -13.69 -9.63 10.72
C ALA A 93 -12.77 -10.72 11.31
N ILE A 94 -11.50 -10.40 11.58
CA ILE A 94 -10.55 -11.31 12.25
C ILE A 94 -10.87 -11.44 13.74
N TYR A 95 -11.16 -10.32 14.42
CA TYR A 95 -11.47 -10.32 15.85
C TYR A 95 -12.78 -11.06 16.19
N ALA A 96 -13.74 -11.05 15.27
CA ALA A 96 -14.99 -11.77 15.40
C ALA A 96 -14.87 -13.29 15.15
N ASP A 97 -13.74 -13.76 14.60
CA ASP A 97 -13.47 -15.19 14.46
C ASP A 97 -13.26 -15.81 15.86
N PRO A 98 -14.02 -16.85 16.27
CA PRO A 98 -13.85 -17.48 17.57
C PRO A 98 -12.41 -17.96 17.85
N LYS A 99 -11.65 -18.27 16.79
CA LYS A 99 -10.24 -18.71 16.89
C LYS A 99 -9.27 -17.58 17.19
N TRP A 100 -9.71 -16.32 17.12
CA TRP A 100 -8.90 -15.18 17.58
C TRP A 100 -8.56 -15.27 19.07
N ASN A 101 -9.44 -15.92 19.85
CA ASN A 101 -9.19 -16.25 21.25
C ASN A 101 -8.71 -15.04 22.07
N ASN A 102 -9.46 -13.93 21.98
CA ASN A 102 -9.19 -12.67 22.69
C ASN A 102 -7.75 -12.14 22.52
N GLY A 103 -7.18 -12.27 21.31
CA GLY A 103 -5.83 -11.80 21.04
C GLY A 103 -4.72 -12.82 21.23
N ASN A 104 -5.08 -14.08 21.53
CA ASN A 104 -4.14 -15.17 21.71
C ASN A 104 -4.50 -16.37 20.81
N PRO A 105 -4.48 -16.21 19.47
CA PRO A 105 -4.80 -17.30 18.55
C PRO A 105 -3.75 -18.41 18.63
N SER A 106 -4.20 -19.66 18.51
CA SER A 106 -3.29 -20.81 18.42
C SER A 106 -2.56 -20.80 17.07
N PRO A 107 -1.24 -21.03 17.02
CA PRO A 107 -0.52 -21.22 15.76
C PRO A 107 -1.04 -22.40 14.94
N ASP A 108 -1.55 -23.44 15.60
CA ASP A 108 -2.07 -24.64 14.96
C ASP A 108 -3.53 -24.49 14.50
N ASP A 109 -4.26 -23.50 15.04
CA ASP A 109 -5.64 -23.23 14.67
C ASP A 109 -5.93 -21.72 14.54
N PRO A 110 -5.34 -21.03 13.54
CA PRO A 110 -5.47 -19.58 13.38
C PRO A 110 -6.87 -19.15 12.89
N PRO A 111 -7.26 -17.86 13.09
CA PRO A 111 -8.55 -17.29 12.65
C PRO A 111 -8.63 -17.06 11.14
N LEU A 112 -8.59 -18.16 10.38
CA LEU A 112 -8.57 -18.14 8.92
C LEU A 112 -9.91 -17.75 8.29
N ALA A 113 -11.03 -17.98 8.97
CA ALA A 113 -12.34 -17.56 8.45
C ALA A 113 -12.44 -16.03 8.47
N GLY A 114 -12.04 -15.42 9.59
CA GLY A 114 -11.92 -13.97 9.71
C GLY A 114 -10.94 -13.37 8.71
N LEU A 115 -9.76 -13.97 8.52
CA LEU A 115 -8.77 -13.51 7.54
C LEU A 115 -9.30 -13.58 6.09
N SER A 116 -10.07 -14.62 5.77
CA SER A 116 -10.70 -14.76 4.45
C SER A 116 -11.69 -13.63 4.19
N VAL A 117 -12.51 -13.26 5.19
CA VAL A 117 -13.45 -12.14 5.09
C VAL A 117 -12.72 -10.80 5.02
N ALA A 118 -11.69 -10.60 5.84
CA ALA A 118 -10.82 -9.42 5.78
C ALA A 118 -10.25 -9.23 4.36
N ARG A 119 -9.77 -10.31 3.73
CA ARG A 119 -9.29 -10.26 2.35
C ARG A 119 -10.40 -9.89 1.37
N GLN A 120 -11.60 -10.43 1.53
CA GLN A 120 -12.74 -10.09 0.66
C GLN A 120 -13.09 -8.61 0.72
N ILE A 121 -13.09 -8.01 1.91
CA ILE A 121 -13.30 -6.57 2.09
C ILE A 121 -12.22 -5.78 1.34
N GLY A 122 -10.94 -6.16 1.49
CA GLY A 122 -9.85 -5.54 0.72
C GLY A 122 -10.04 -5.67 -0.79
N MET A 123 -10.49 -6.82 -1.29
CA MET A 123 -10.77 -7.01 -2.73
C MET A 123 -11.85 -6.07 -3.26
N VAL A 124 -12.78 -5.63 -2.42
CA VAL A 124 -13.78 -4.63 -2.79
C VAL A 124 -13.15 -3.23 -2.84
N SER A 125 -12.32 -2.87 -1.86
CA SER A 125 -11.70 -1.54 -1.82
C SER A 125 -10.61 -1.32 -2.88
N TYR A 126 -10.00 -2.38 -3.40
CA TYR A 126 -8.96 -2.25 -4.44
C TYR A 126 -9.50 -2.04 -5.86
N ARG A 127 -10.81 -2.13 -6.05
CA ARG A 127 -11.46 -2.11 -7.36
C ARG A 127 -12.57 -1.05 -7.39
N THR A 128 -13.20 -0.91 -8.55
CA THR A 128 -14.25 0.08 -8.78
C THR A 128 -15.61 -0.60 -8.93
N SER A 129 -16.68 0.14 -8.63
CA SER A 129 -18.05 -0.30 -8.90
C SER A 129 -18.24 -0.68 -10.37
N MET A 130 -17.77 0.16 -11.30
CA MET A 130 -17.83 -0.12 -12.73
C MET A 130 -17.04 -1.38 -13.11
N GLY A 131 -15.87 -1.60 -12.51
CA GLY A 131 -15.06 -2.79 -12.75
C GLY A 131 -15.75 -4.08 -12.27
N TYR A 132 -16.49 -4.03 -11.16
CA TYR A 132 -17.33 -5.14 -10.71
C TYR A 132 -18.52 -5.38 -11.64
N GLU A 133 -19.20 -4.33 -12.08
CA GLU A 133 -20.35 -4.43 -13.01
C GLU A 133 -19.91 -5.04 -14.36
N LYS A 134 -18.85 -4.50 -14.97
CA LYS A 134 -18.32 -5.00 -16.25
C LYS A 134 -17.89 -6.46 -16.16
N LYS A 135 -17.26 -6.85 -15.04
CA LYS A 135 -16.73 -8.21 -14.87
C LYS A 135 -17.83 -9.24 -14.58
N PHE A 136 -18.70 -8.93 -13.63
CA PHE A 136 -19.66 -9.89 -13.08
C PHE A 136 -21.11 -9.55 -13.42
N GLY A 137 -21.50 -8.27 -13.37
CA GLY A 137 -22.90 -7.85 -13.47
C GLY A 137 -23.81 -8.70 -12.59
N ARG A 138 -24.90 -9.20 -13.17
CA ARG A 138 -25.85 -10.13 -12.51
C ARG A 138 -25.62 -11.60 -12.81
N LYS A 139 -24.44 -11.98 -13.32
CA LYS A 139 -24.18 -13.37 -13.74
C LYS A 139 -24.28 -14.36 -12.57
N VAL A 140 -24.86 -15.50 -12.88
CA VAL A 140 -25.03 -16.64 -11.98
C VAL A 140 -24.14 -17.80 -12.44
N ARG A 141 -23.48 -18.45 -11.49
CA ARG A 141 -22.60 -19.59 -11.76
C ARG A 141 -23.37 -20.74 -12.42
N ASN A 142 -22.81 -21.30 -13.49
CA ASN A 142 -23.36 -22.42 -14.27
C ASN A 142 -24.67 -22.13 -15.03
N ALA A 143 -25.09 -20.86 -15.14
CA ALA A 143 -26.16 -20.46 -16.05
C ALA A 143 -25.55 -20.10 -17.41
N ALA A 144 -26.06 -20.69 -18.49
CA ALA A 144 -25.58 -20.39 -19.85
C ALA A 144 -26.20 -19.09 -20.39
N THR A 145 -27.45 -18.82 -20.01
CA THR A 145 -28.18 -17.57 -20.27
C THR A 145 -28.89 -17.08 -19.01
N ASP A 146 -29.38 -15.84 -19.01
CA ASP A 146 -30.19 -15.31 -17.90
C ASP A 146 -31.51 -16.10 -17.71
N ASP A 147 -32.02 -16.73 -18.78
CA ASP A 147 -33.21 -17.58 -18.75
C ASP A 147 -32.94 -18.95 -18.10
N ASP A 148 -31.68 -19.40 -18.07
CA ASP A 148 -31.25 -20.65 -17.42
C ASP A 148 -30.89 -20.46 -15.94
N ALA A 149 -31.00 -19.23 -15.42
CA ALA A 149 -30.65 -18.95 -14.04
C ALA A 149 -31.63 -19.68 -13.10
N PRO A 150 -31.13 -20.43 -12.08
CA PRO A 150 -31.99 -21.04 -11.09
C PRO A 150 -32.82 -19.96 -10.36
N PRO A 151 -33.99 -20.33 -9.81
CA PRO A 151 -34.85 -19.39 -9.09
C PRO A 151 -34.08 -18.65 -7.98
N PRO A 152 -34.55 -17.45 -7.57
CA PRO A 152 -33.85 -16.62 -6.60
C PRO A 152 -33.47 -17.42 -5.36
N SER A 153 -32.17 -17.66 -5.19
CA SER A 153 -31.62 -18.32 -4.01
C SER A 153 -31.12 -17.25 -3.04
N TYR A 154 -31.44 -17.42 -1.77
CA TYR A 154 -31.15 -16.46 -0.71
C TYR A 154 -29.94 -16.92 0.14
N GLY A 155 -29.31 -15.97 0.82
CA GLY A 155 -28.26 -16.23 1.79
C GLY A 155 -26.99 -16.91 1.22
N SER A 156 -26.39 -17.80 2.01
CA SER A 156 -25.11 -18.44 1.69
C SER A 156 -25.18 -19.41 0.50
N GLN A 157 -26.36 -19.72 -0.03
CA GLN A 157 -26.55 -20.59 -1.20
C GLN A 157 -26.77 -19.83 -2.51
N ALA A 158 -26.86 -18.49 -2.47
CA ALA A 158 -27.05 -17.68 -3.68
C ALA A 158 -25.87 -17.86 -4.67
N PRO A 159 -26.11 -18.22 -5.94
CA PRO A 159 -25.07 -18.65 -6.89
C PRO A 159 -24.39 -17.50 -7.67
N TRP A 160 -24.25 -16.31 -7.08
CA TRP A 160 -23.64 -15.15 -7.75
C TRP A 160 -22.16 -15.38 -8.09
N GLU A 161 -21.76 -15.02 -9.33
CA GLU A 161 -20.36 -15.14 -9.73
C GLU A 161 -19.43 -14.25 -8.89
N VAL A 162 -19.83 -13.01 -8.62
CA VAL A 162 -19.06 -12.08 -7.77
C VAL A 162 -18.80 -12.65 -6.37
N LYS A 163 -19.78 -13.33 -5.79
CA LYS A 163 -19.65 -14.01 -4.50
C LYS A 163 -18.63 -15.16 -4.59
N SER A 164 -18.72 -15.98 -5.62
CA SER A 164 -17.76 -17.07 -5.85
C SER A 164 -16.33 -16.54 -6.04
N TYR A 165 -16.18 -15.42 -6.75
CA TYR A 165 -14.90 -14.73 -6.92
C TYR A 165 -14.32 -14.24 -5.58
N LEU A 166 -15.12 -13.54 -4.77
CA LEU A 166 -14.67 -13.02 -3.47
C LEU A 166 -14.25 -14.16 -2.53
N ILE A 167 -15.07 -15.20 -2.41
CA ILE A 167 -14.75 -16.40 -1.60
C ILE A 167 -13.44 -17.03 -2.09
N TYR A 168 -13.28 -17.21 -3.40
CA TYR A 168 -12.05 -17.76 -3.97
C TYR A 168 -10.81 -16.91 -3.67
N GLN A 169 -10.91 -15.57 -3.78
CA GLN A 169 -9.80 -14.67 -3.44
C GLN A 169 -9.45 -14.71 -1.96
N GLY A 170 -10.46 -14.82 -1.09
CA GLY A 170 -10.29 -15.02 0.35
C GLY A 170 -9.55 -16.33 0.65
N THR A 171 -10.06 -17.46 0.16
CA THR A 171 -9.45 -18.78 0.36
C THR A 171 -8.03 -18.87 -0.21
N LYS A 172 -7.80 -18.36 -1.43
CA LYS A 172 -6.46 -18.33 -2.05
C LYS A 172 -5.45 -17.52 -1.26
N PHE A 173 -5.89 -16.56 -0.46
CA PHE A 173 -5.00 -15.72 0.34
C PHE A 173 -4.48 -16.44 1.59
N LEU A 174 -5.25 -17.38 2.15
CA LEU A 174 -4.92 -18.07 3.40
C LEU A 174 -3.62 -18.87 3.34
N SER A 175 -3.28 -19.42 2.17
CA SER A 175 -2.06 -20.23 2.02
C SER A 175 -0.77 -19.41 2.04
N ARG A 176 -0.85 -18.08 2.08
CA ARG A 176 0.30 -17.18 1.89
C ARG A 176 0.31 -15.98 2.81
N PHE A 177 -0.57 -15.92 3.80
CA PHE A 177 -0.63 -14.79 4.72
C PHE A 177 -1.11 -15.19 6.11
N ASP A 178 -0.50 -14.59 7.12
CA ASP A 178 -0.78 -14.83 8.53
C ASP A 178 -1.74 -13.75 9.09
N PRO A 179 -2.79 -14.13 9.84
CA PRO A 179 -3.77 -13.16 10.35
C PRO A 179 -3.18 -12.17 11.36
N VAL A 180 -2.24 -12.58 12.20
CA VAL A 180 -1.61 -11.67 13.18
C VAL A 180 -0.80 -10.61 12.46
N THR A 181 -0.02 -11.02 11.47
CA THR A 181 0.74 -10.16 10.58
C THR A 181 -0.17 -9.21 9.82
N TYR A 182 -1.34 -9.67 9.36
CA TYR A 182 -2.35 -8.83 8.69
C TYR A 182 -2.81 -7.69 9.59
N ILE A 183 -3.18 -8.02 10.83
CA ILE A 183 -3.58 -7.02 11.84
C ILE A 183 -2.45 -6.03 12.07
N LYS A 184 -1.23 -6.52 12.35
CA LYS A 184 -0.10 -5.63 12.66
C LYS A 184 0.25 -4.69 11.54
N LEU A 185 0.22 -5.16 10.29
CA LEU A 185 0.56 -4.30 9.18
C LEU A 185 -0.55 -3.26 8.90
N THR A 186 -1.83 -3.62 9.07
CA THR A 186 -2.92 -2.64 8.93
C THR A 186 -2.97 -1.63 10.08
N GLU A 187 -2.66 -2.05 11.32
CA GLU A 187 -2.45 -1.12 12.44
C GLU A 187 -1.32 -0.14 12.14
N GLN A 188 -0.20 -0.61 11.57
CA GLN A 188 0.91 0.26 11.16
C GLN A 188 0.48 1.24 10.08
N MET A 189 -0.31 0.82 9.10
CA MET A 189 -0.86 1.70 8.06
C MET A 189 -1.69 2.84 8.68
N ASP A 190 -2.52 2.56 9.70
CA ASP A 190 -3.30 3.59 10.40
C ASP A 190 -2.43 4.62 11.11
N THR A 191 -1.18 4.26 11.43
CA THR A 191 -0.21 5.21 11.96
C THR A 191 0.47 6.05 10.88
N HIS A 192 0.21 5.88 9.59
CA HIS A 192 0.84 6.69 8.55
C HIS A 192 0.38 8.15 8.60
N ASP A 193 1.33 9.05 8.86
CA ASP A 193 1.14 10.50 8.83
C ASP A 193 2.51 11.17 8.66
N VAL A 194 2.78 11.71 7.48
CA VAL A 194 4.07 12.37 7.17
C VAL A 194 4.27 13.66 7.96
N GLY A 195 3.20 14.28 8.48
CA GLY A 195 3.21 15.52 9.25
C GLY A 195 3.41 15.32 10.75
N ARG A 196 3.22 14.09 11.26
CA ARG A 196 3.34 13.76 12.69
C ARG A 196 4.68 14.22 13.25
N ASN A 197 4.62 15.03 14.31
CA ASN A 197 5.79 15.61 14.98
C ASN A 197 6.73 16.43 14.06
N ARG A 198 6.24 16.91 12.91
CA ARG A 198 7.01 17.70 11.92
C ARG A 198 6.37 19.06 11.62
N GLY A 199 5.35 19.44 12.39
CA GLY A 199 4.63 20.71 12.24
C GLY A 199 3.57 20.71 11.14
N GLY A 200 2.95 19.55 10.88
CA GLY A 200 1.92 19.38 9.86
C GLY A 200 2.49 18.84 8.54
N LYS A 201 1.61 18.24 7.72
CA LYS A 201 1.99 17.63 6.44
C LYS A 201 2.54 18.66 5.47
N GLU A 202 2.03 19.89 5.49
CA GLU A 202 2.47 21.01 4.66
C GLU A 202 3.92 21.36 4.96
N LYS A 203 4.27 21.56 6.23
CA LYS A 203 5.65 21.85 6.64
C LYS A 203 6.57 20.67 6.35
N ALA A 204 6.12 19.44 6.60
CA ALA A 204 6.92 18.25 6.35
C ALA A 204 7.27 18.11 4.86
N LEU A 205 6.27 18.18 3.97
CA LEU A 205 6.43 17.95 2.54
C LEU A 205 7.12 19.12 1.82
N ARG A 206 6.87 20.38 2.23
CA ARG A 206 7.59 21.55 1.68
C ARG A 206 9.09 21.54 1.95
N ASN A 207 9.55 20.77 2.94
CA ASN A 207 10.97 20.63 3.25
C ASN A 207 11.67 19.55 2.40
N VAL A 208 10.92 18.77 1.60
CA VAL A 208 11.48 17.72 0.74
C VAL A 208 11.84 18.33 -0.63
N HIS A 209 13.09 18.73 -0.80
CA HIS A 209 13.56 19.44 -2.01
C HIS A 209 14.07 18.51 -3.12
N ILE A 210 14.14 17.21 -2.88
CA ILE A 210 14.51 16.23 -3.91
C ILE A 210 13.38 16.11 -4.95
N PRO A 211 13.68 15.84 -6.24
CA PRO A 211 12.65 15.58 -7.23
C PRO A 211 11.71 14.45 -6.82
N ALA A 212 10.41 14.64 -7.05
CA ALA A 212 9.38 13.66 -6.74
C ALA A 212 8.47 13.38 -7.95
N LEU A 213 8.30 12.10 -8.29
CA LEU A 213 7.28 11.65 -9.25
C LEU A 213 6.14 11.03 -8.47
N VAL A 214 5.00 11.71 -8.41
CA VAL A 214 3.80 11.17 -7.78
C VAL A 214 2.96 10.48 -8.85
N LEU A 215 2.65 9.20 -8.63
CA LEU A 215 1.74 8.44 -9.48
C LEU A 215 0.39 8.27 -8.79
N GLY A 216 -0.68 8.76 -9.42
CA GLY A 216 -2.06 8.53 -9.00
C GLY A 216 -2.82 7.71 -10.03
N ILE A 217 -3.92 7.07 -9.63
CA ILE A 217 -4.80 6.34 -10.54
C ILE A 217 -6.14 7.09 -10.59
N ASP A 218 -6.66 7.35 -11.77
CA ASP A 218 -7.89 8.14 -11.96
C ASP A 218 -9.14 7.50 -11.35
N SER A 219 -9.16 6.16 -11.29
CA SER A 219 -10.26 5.37 -10.79
C SER A 219 -10.05 4.83 -9.37
N ASP A 220 -8.97 5.21 -8.67
CA ASP A 220 -8.70 4.74 -7.31
C ASP A 220 -9.80 5.17 -6.33
N VAL A 221 -10.33 4.20 -5.58
CA VAL A 221 -11.33 4.43 -4.54
C VAL A 221 -10.69 4.39 -3.14
N LEU A 222 -9.56 3.71 -2.97
CA LEU A 222 -8.88 3.56 -1.69
C LEU A 222 -7.97 4.76 -1.40
N TYR A 223 -7.21 5.22 -2.41
CA TYR A 223 -6.37 6.41 -2.37
C TYR A 223 -6.73 7.34 -3.53
N PRO A 224 -7.88 8.05 -3.46
CA PRO A 224 -8.42 8.76 -4.61
C PRO A 224 -7.49 9.87 -5.10
N LEU A 225 -7.54 10.15 -6.41
CA LEU A 225 -6.59 11.04 -7.12
C LEU A 225 -6.34 12.41 -6.47
N HIS A 226 -7.29 12.93 -5.69
CA HIS A 226 -7.12 14.20 -4.99
C HIS A 226 -6.02 14.16 -3.92
N GLU A 227 -5.75 13.00 -3.31
CA GLU A 227 -4.66 12.85 -2.33
C GLU A 227 -3.28 12.99 -2.99
N GLN A 228 -3.10 12.44 -4.20
CA GLN A 228 -1.85 12.59 -4.96
C GLN A 228 -1.69 14.02 -5.51
N LYS A 229 -2.80 14.67 -5.91
CA LYS A 229 -2.80 16.09 -6.25
C LYS A 229 -2.38 16.96 -5.06
N GLU A 230 -2.83 16.62 -3.85
CA GLU A 230 -2.39 17.29 -2.62
C GLU A 230 -0.88 17.13 -2.42
N LEU A 231 -0.34 15.91 -2.56
CA LEU A 231 1.11 15.67 -2.46
C LEU A 231 1.90 16.58 -3.40
N VAL A 232 1.54 16.63 -4.68
CA VAL A 232 2.23 17.46 -5.68
C VAL A 232 2.10 18.95 -5.37
N SER A 233 1.00 19.40 -4.79
CA SER A 233 0.83 20.80 -4.38
C SER A 233 1.73 21.21 -3.19
N LEU A 234 2.21 20.23 -2.41
CA LEU A 234 3.02 20.46 -1.21
C LEU A 234 4.52 20.23 -1.44
N PHE A 235 4.88 19.31 -2.32
CA PHE A 235 6.27 19.14 -2.74
C PHE A 235 6.74 20.36 -3.56
N PRO A 236 7.94 20.92 -3.29
CA PRO A 236 8.51 22.00 -4.10
C PRO A 236 8.85 21.58 -5.54
N ASN A 237 9.32 20.33 -5.72
CA ASN A 237 9.87 19.82 -6.97
C ASN A 237 9.18 18.50 -7.35
N ALA A 238 7.87 18.53 -7.61
CA ALA A 238 7.12 17.34 -7.96
C ALA A 238 6.36 17.45 -9.29
N GLU A 239 6.22 16.31 -9.97
CA GLU A 239 5.25 16.14 -11.06
C GLU A 239 4.25 15.03 -10.73
N LEU A 240 3.03 15.16 -11.27
CA LEU A 240 1.98 14.15 -11.23
C LEU A 240 1.94 13.42 -12.58
N LYS A 241 1.96 12.09 -12.55
CA LYS A 241 1.46 11.28 -13.67
C LYS A 241 0.24 10.49 -13.23
N VAL A 242 -0.76 10.44 -14.11
CA VAL A 242 -2.00 9.71 -13.87
C VAL A 242 -1.94 8.41 -14.65
N ILE A 243 -2.12 7.32 -13.93
CA ILE A 243 -2.33 5.99 -14.48
C ILE A 243 -3.81 5.90 -14.83
N HIS A 244 -4.10 5.69 -16.11
CA HIS A 244 -5.48 5.47 -16.57
C HIS A 244 -5.80 3.99 -16.50
N SER A 245 -6.72 3.59 -15.63
CA SER A 245 -7.10 2.19 -15.46
C SER A 245 -8.54 2.07 -15.00
N GLU A 246 -9.27 1.05 -15.46
CA GLU A 246 -10.58 0.70 -14.89
C GLU A 246 -10.47 -0.16 -13.61
N ALA A 247 -9.25 -0.63 -13.29
CA ALA A 247 -9.03 -1.61 -12.23
C ALA A 247 -9.07 -1.03 -10.81
N GLY A 248 -9.20 0.30 -10.67
CA GLY A 248 -9.11 0.97 -9.37
C GLY A 248 -7.68 0.97 -8.84
N HIS A 249 -7.54 0.82 -7.53
CA HIS A 249 -6.25 0.76 -6.87
C HIS A 249 -5.31 -0.31 -7.45
N ASP A 250 -5.83 -1.46 -7.92
CA ASP A 250 -5.01 -2.49 -8.58
C ASP A 250 -4.34 -2.00 -9.89
N GLY A 251 -4.68 -0.80 -10.39
CA GLY A 251 -4.12 -0.21 -11.61
C GLY A 251 -2.59 -0.09 -11.60
N PHE A 252 -1.95 0.22 -10.45
CA PHE A 252 -0.47 0.29 -10.41
C PHE A 252 0.21 -1.08 -10.60
N LEU A 253 -0.52 -2.19 -10.44
CA LEU A 253 -0.02 -3.55 -10.70
C LEU A 253 -0.32 -4.05 -12.11
N LEU A 254 -1.40 -3.53 -12.72
CA LEU A 254 -1.94 -4.00 -13.99
C LEU A 254 -1.47 -3.16 -15.17
N GLU A 255 -1.33 -1.85 -15.00
CA GLU A 255 -0.88 -0.91 -16.04
C GLU A 255 0.65 -0.80 -16.09
N GLN A 256 1.34 -1.93 -16.15
CA GLN A 256 2.80 -2.01 -16.01
C GLN A 256 3.54 -1.16 -17.05
N ASP A 257 3.04 -1.10 -18.28
CA ASP A 257 3.66 -0.31 -19.36
C ASP A 257 3.60 1.19 -19.07
N GLN A 258 2.45 1.69 -18.59
CA GLN A 258 2.29 3.09 -18.19
C GLN A 258 3.23 3.42 -17.01
N VAL A 259 3.21 2.57 -15.98
CA VAL A 259 4.04 2.74 -14.78
C VAL A 259 5.53 2.73 -15.15
N ALA A 260 5.99 1.77 -15.94
CA ALA A 260 7.36 1.66 -16.37
C ALA A 260 7.79 2.87 -17.21
N SER A 261 6.95 3.31 -18.16
CA SER A 261 7.23 4.48 -18.99
C SER A 261 7.42 5.75 -18.16
N TYR A 262 6.53 5.99 -17.18
CA TYR A 262 6.64 7.16 -16.30
C TYR A 262 7.88 7.11 -15.41
N ILE A 263 8.17 5.95 -14.80
CA ILE A 263 9.32 5.79 -13.90
C ILE A 263 10.62 5.96 -14.68
N THR A 264 10.79 5.26 -15.81
CA THR A 264 12.02 5.33 -16.61
C THR A 264 12.26 6.74 -17.12
N GLY A 265 11.26 7.40 -17.70
CA GLY A 265 11.42 8.77 -18.20
C GLY A 265 11.79 9.77 -17.10
N PHE A 266 11.25 9.59 -15.89
CA PHE A 266 11.59 10.45 -14.75
C PHE A 266 13.00 10.20 -14.21
N LEU A 267 13.43 8.94 -14.13
CA LEU A 267 14.78 8.60 -13.70
C LEU A 267 15.82 9.10 -14.71
N GLU A 268 15.60 8.95 -16.01
CA GLU A 268 16.49 9.46 -17.06
C GLU A 268 16.66 11.00 -17.01
N ALA A 269 15.61 11.72 -16.61
CA ALA A 269 15.65 13.18 -16.47
C ALA A 269 16.36 13.68 -15.20
N HIS A 270 16.60 12.81 -14.22
CA HIS A 270 17.08 13.17 -12.89
C HIS A 270 18.27 12.33 -12.37
N ASP A 271 18.89 11.51 -13.23
CA ASP A 271 20.07 10.67 -12.94
C ASP A 271 21.40 11.45 -12.81
#